data_AF-A0A2E3MX08-F1
#
_entry.id   AF-A0A2E3MX08-F1
#
_cell.length_a   1.000
_cell.length_b   1.000
_cell.length_c   1.000
_cell.angle_alpha   90.00
_cell.angle_beta   90.00
_cell.angle_gamma   90.00
#
_symmetry.space_group_name_H-M   'P 1'
#
loop_
_entity.id
_entity.type
_entity.pdbx_description
1 polymer ?
#
loop_
_entity_poly.entity_id
_entity_poly.type
_entity_poly.pdbx_seq_one_letter_code
_entity_poly.pdbx_strand_id
1 'polypeptide(L)'
;MRRRAMVWILGPLLLVIQFGCWISVWFGLPGNWFILLAASLYAWLMPVSSDGDVTMLGWPALAGLTFLAVLGEFGEFAAGAFGARRAGGSKRGAALAILGSMVGGVAGIFVAVPIPIPLVAPLAGAFLFGGLGAMIGAMLGEIWKGRDFEASVDVGKSAFWGRMMGTVVKAVFGMGMLLLTLLSFFY
;
A
#
# COMPACT_ATOMS: atom_id res chain seq x y z
N MET A 1 -33.03 -0.44 19.66
CA MET A 1 -32.99 -1.68 18.84
C MET A 1 -32.43 -1.46 17.41
N ARG A 2 -32.95 -0.53 16.60
CA ARG A 2 -32.53 -0.34 15.18
C ARG A 2 -31.03 0.01 14.98
N ARG A 3 -30.43 0.84 15.83
CA ARG A 3 -29.00 1.21 15.75
C ARG A 3 -28.04 0.07 16.07
N ARG A 4 -28.33 -0.75 17.10
CA ARG A 4 -27.53 -1.93 17.43
C ARG A 4 -27.51 -2.92 16.26
N ALA A 5 -28.68 -3.18 15.64
CA ALA A 5 -28.74 -4.04 14.45
C ALA A 5 -27.91 -3.50 13.27
N MET A 6 -27.87 -2.18 13.07
CA MET A 6 -27.03 -1.56 12.03
C MET A 6 -25.54 -1.76 12.28
N VAL A 7 -25.06 -1.70 13.53
CA VAL A 7 -23.64 -1.98 13.84
C VAL A 7 -23.25 -3.41 13.49
N TRP A 8 -24.09 -4.38 13.85
CA TRP A 8 -23.83 -5.80 13.56
C TRP A 8 -23.80 -6.12 12.05
N ILE A 9 -24.32 -5.23 11.20
CA ILE A 9 -24.28 -5.35 9.74
C ILE A 9 -23.14 -4.52 9.16
N LEU A 10 -23.07 -3.23 9.51
CA LEU A 10 -22.13 -2.28 8.93
C LEU A 10 -20.69 -2.51 9.40
N GLY A 11 -20.48 -3.00 10.63
CA GLY A 11 -19.14 -3.27 11.16
C GLY A 11 -18.41 -4.40 10.39
N PRO A 12 -19.02 -5.59 10.25
CA PRO A 12 -18.47 -6.64 9.40
C PRO A 12 -18.30 -6.20 7.94
N LEU A 13 -19.28 -5.45 7.39
CA LEU A 13 -19.18 -4.92 6.04
C LEU A 13 -17.99 -3.97 5.87
N LEU A 14 -17.73 -3.10 6.86
CA LEU A 14 -16.55 -2.23 6.88
C LEU A 14 -15.26 -3.06 6.81
N LEU A 15 -15.14 -4.13 7.61
CA LEU A 15 -13.95 -4.98 7.61
C LEU A 15 -13.75 -5.68 6.27
N VAL A 16 -14.82 -6.14 5.62
CA VAL A 16 -14.76 -6.72 4.27
C VAL A 16 -14.28 -5.69 3.26
N ILE A 17 -14.81 -4.46 3.30
CA ILE A 17 -14.38 -3.37 2.42
C ILE A 17 -12.90 -3.03 2.66
N GLN A 18 -12.50 -2.85 3.91
CA GLN A 18 -11.12 -2.55 4.27
C GLN A 18 -10.17 -3.67 3.85
N PHE A 19 -10.58 -4.94 3.95
CA PHE A 19 -9.77 -6.06 3.48
C PHE A 19 -9.57 -6.01 1.96
N GLY A 20 -10.61 -5.64 1.20
CA GLY A 20 -10.47 -5.33 -0.23
C GLY A 20 -9.51 -4.17 -0.51
N CYS A 21 -9.58 -3.10 0.29
CA CYS A 21 -8.62 -1.99 0.21
C CYS A 21 -7.19 -2.42 0.56
N TRP A 22 -7.02 -3.33 1.52
CA TRP A 22 -5.72 -3.89 1.88
C TRP A 22 -5.13 -4.75 0.75
N ILE A 23 -5.95 -5.58 0.09
CA ILE A 23 -5.54 -6.30 -1.13
C ILE A 23 -5.02 -5.31 -2.18
N SER A 24 -5.65 -4.13 -2.29
CA SER A 24 -5.25 -3.13 -3.27
C SER A 24 -3.81 -2.60 -3.10
N VAL A 25 -3.24 -2.66 -1.88
CA VAL A 25 -1.85 -2.28 -1.60
C VAL A 25 -0.86 -3.06 -2.46
N TRP A 26 -1.14 -4.33 -2.71
CA TRP A 26 -0.29 -5.21 -3.50
C TRP A 26 -0.27 -4.86 -4.99
N PHE A 27 -1.27 -4.12 -5.48
CA PHE A 27 -1.26 -3.52 -6.82
C PHE A 27 -0.44 -2.21 -6.89
N GLY A 28 0.20 -1.80 -5.79
CA GLY A 28 0.89 -0.51 -5.70
C GLY A 28 -0.05 0.69 -5.57
N LEU A 29 -1.32 0.47 -5.23
CA LEU A 29 -2.31 1.51 -5.00
C LEU A 29 -2.17 2.13 -3.60
N PRO A 30 -2.75 3.33 -3.36
CA PRO A 30 -2.82 3.97 -2.04
C PRO A 30 -3.84 3.27 -1.11
N GLY A 31 -3.78 1.95 -0.99
CA GLY A 31 -4.78 1.12 -0.31
C GLY A 31 -4.99 1.49 1.16
N ASN A 32 -3.93 1.89 1.88
CA ASN A 32 -4.03 2.30 3.28
C ASN A 32 -4.87 3.58 3.44
N TRP A 33 -4.82 4.51 2.47
CA TRP A 33 -5.69 5.68 2.46
C TRP A 33 -7.15 5.31 2.24
N PHE A 34 -7.43 4.31 1.40
CA PHE A 34 -8.79 3.80 1.21
C PHE A 34 -9.34 3.09 2.46
N ILE A 35 -8.49 2.38 3.20
CA ILE A 35 -8.84 1.82 4.52
C ILE A 35 -9.27 2.95 5.47
N LEU A 36 -8.45 4.00 5.60
CA LEU A 36 -8.76 5.17 6.44
C LEU A 36 -10.04 5.88 6.01
N LEU A 37 -10.25 6.06 4.70
CA LEU A 37 -11.45 6.68 4.15
C LEU A 37 -12.70 5.86 4.50
N ALA A 38 -12.66 4.54 4.34
CA ALA A 38 -13.77 3.66 4.69
C ALA A 38 -14.09 3.73 6.20
N ALA A 39 -13.07 3.71 7.06
CA ALA A 39 -13.22 3.88 8.50
C ALA A 39 -13.83 5.25 8.87
N SER A 40 -13.39 6.31 8.19
CA SER A 40 -13.89 7.68 8.42
C SER A 40 -15.35 7.83 7.98
N LEU A 41 -15.72 7.24 6.84
CA LEU A 41 -17.11 7.21 6.37
C LEU A 41 -18.01 6.43 7.33
N TYR A 42 -17.53 5.29 7.85
CA TYR A 42 -18.24 4.54 8.86
C TYR A 42 -18.46 5.36 10.14
N ALA A 43 -17.41 6.02 10.65
CA ALA A 43 -17.49 6.88 11.83
C ALA A 43 -18.47 8.05 11.63
N TRP A 44 -18.57 8.59 10.42
CA TRP A 44 -19.52 9.64 10.07
C TRP A 44 -20.97 9.14 9.99
N LEU A 45 -21.20 7.93 9.47
CA LEU A 45 -22.53 7.32 9.37
C LEU A 45 -23.06 6.81 10.72
N MET A 46 -22.15 6.37 11.60
CA MET A 46 -22.45 5.81 12.92
C MET A 46 -21.76 6.62 14.03
N PRO A 47 -22.12 7.90 14.24
CA PRO A 47 -21.49 8.71 15.26
C PRO A 47 -21.81 8.18 16.66
N VAL A 48 -20.77 8.18 17.51
CA VAL A 48 -20.81 7.72 18.90
C VAL A 48 -21.96 8.42 19.63
N SER A 49 -22.90 7.64 20.15
CA SER A 49 -24.01 8.16 20.95
C SER A 49 -23.56 8.23 22.42
N SER A 50 -23.95 9.29 23.13
CA SER A 50 -23.54 9.63 24.50
C SER A 50 -23.78 8.54 25.56
N ASP A 51 -24.59 7.52 25.21
CA ASP A 51 -24.97 6.41 26.10
C ASP A 51 -23.99 5.22 26.09
N GLY A 52 -22.85 5.31 25.38
CA GLY A 52 -21.76 4.31 25.46
C GLY A 52 -22.04 2.93 24.84
N ASP A 53 -23.17 2.77 24.16
CA ASP A 53 -23.79 1.46 23.92
C ASP A 53 -23.73 0.98 22.46
N VAL A 54 -23.07 1.74 21.59
CA VAL A 54 -22.96 1.46 20.15
C VAL A 54 -21.55 1.88 19.69
N THR A 55 -20.72 0.89 19.41
CA THR A 55 -19.27 0.97 19.10
C THR A 55 -18.89 2.07 18.09
N MET A 56 -17.75 2.78 18.12
CA MET A 56 -16.56 2.95 19.00
C MET A 56 -15.31 3.34 18.15
N LEU A 57 -15.49 3.58 16.83
CA LEU A 57 -14.52 4.25 15.96
C LEU A 57 -14.44 5.76 16.30
N GLY A 58 -13.86 6.05 17.46
CA GLY A 58 -13.65 7.41 17.93
C GLY A 58 -12.44 8.09 17.27
N TRP A 59 -12.27 9.38 17.58
CA TRP A 59 -11.10 10.16 17.17
C TRP A 59 -9.74 9.48 17.45
N PRO A 60 -9.53 8.75 18.56
CA PRO A 60 -8.27 8.02 18.79
C PRO A 60 -8.02 6.92 17.76
N ALA A 61 -9.05 6.16 17.37
CA ALA A 61 -8.91 5.12 16.36
C ALA A 61 -8.59 5.73 14.99
N LEU A 62 -9.28 6.80 14.58
CA LEU A 62 -8.99 7.51 13.33
C LEU A 62 -7.59 8.12 13.32
N ALA A 63 -7.11 8.66 14.45
CA ALA A 63 -5.75 9.17 14.58
C ALA A 63 -4.71 8.03 14.44
N GLY A 64 -4.95 6.88 15.09
CA GLY A 64 -4.09 5.70 14.95
C GLY A 64 -4.06 5.15 13.52
N LEU A 65 -5.21 5.07 12.86
CA LEU A 65 -5.31 4.67 11.45
C LEU A 65 -4.55 5.64 10.54
N THR A 66 -4.68 6.95 10.77
CA THR A 66 -3.95 7.97 10.01
C THR A 66 -2.44 7.82 10.19
N PHE A 67 -1.99 7.63 11.43
CA PHE A 67 -0.58 7.41 11.74
C PHE A 67 -0.01 6.18 11.02
N LEU A 68 -0.71 5.04 11.09
CA LEU A 68 -0.30 3.81 10.40
C LEU A 68 -0.32 3.96 8.87
N ALA A 69 -1.32 4.66 8.32
CA ALA A 69 -1.39 4.92 6.88
C ALA A 69 -0.18 5.74 6.40
N VAL A 70 0.16 6.81 7.13
CA VAL A 70 1.34 7.64 6.83
C VAL A 70 2.62 6.82 6.91
N LEU A 71 2.80 6.00 7.96
CA LEU A 71 3.98 5.16 8.10
C LEU A 71 4.12 4.12 6.98
N GLY A 72 3.01 3.49 6.57
CA GLY A 72 3.02 2.51 5.49
C GLY A 72 3.40 3.12 4.14
N GLU A 73 2.79 4.26 3.81
CA GLU A 73 3.09 4.96 2.56
C GLU A 73 4.51 5.51 2.55
N PHE A 74 4.92 6.16 3.65
CA PHE A 74 6.29 6.64 3.79
C PHE A 74 7.29 5.50 3.70
N GLY A 75 7.02 4.35 4.33
CA GLY A 75 7.86 3.16 4.26
C GLY A 75 8.05 2.65 2.84
N GLU A 76 7.00 2.64 2.02
CA GLU A 76 7.07 2.22 0.61
C GLU A 76 7.94 3.17 -0.23
N PHE A 77 7.67 4.48 -0.15
CA PHE A 77 8.43 5.49 -0.91
C PHE A 77 9.89 5.56 -0.44
N ALA A 78 10.12 5.49 0.86
CA ALA A 78 11.45 5.52 1.45
C ALA A 78 12.24 4.27 1.07
N ALA A 79 11.66 3.07 1.13
CA ALA A 79 12.37 1.83 0.79
C ALA A 79 12.79 1.79 -0.70
N GLY A 80 11.94 2.25 -1.62
CA GLY A 80 12.29 2.35 -3.04
C GLY A 80 13.41 3.37 -3.31
N ALA A 81 13.28 4.58 -2.76
CA ALA A 81 14.28 5.63 -2.94
C ALA A 81 15.61 5.33 -2.22
N PHE A 82 15.55 4.75 -1.02
CA PHE A 82 16.71 4.34 -0.23
C PHE A 82 17.40 3.14 -0.87
N GLY A 83 16.65 2.18 -1.42
CA GLY A 83 17.20 1.06 -2.18
C GLY A 83 18.10 1.53 -3.31
N ALA A 84 17.61 2.42 -4.17
CA ALA A 84 18.43 2.99 -5.25
C ALA A 84 19.64 3.79 -4.72
N ARG A 85 19.44 4.63 -3.69
CA ARG A 85 20.53 5.47 -3.14
C ARG A 85 21.60 4.69 -2.38
N ARG A 86 21.26 3.55 -1.77
CA ARG A 86 22.21 2.70 -1.04
C ARG A 86 23.30 2.13 -1.96
N ALA A 87 22.96 1.86 -3.22
CA ALA A 87 23.93 1.50 -4.27
C ALA A 87 24.61 2.73 -4.93
N GLY A 88 24.51 3.90 -4.30
CA GLY A 88 25.05 5.15 -4.82
C GLY A 88 24.20 5.77 -5.94
N GLY A 89 22.96 5.32 -6.15
CA GLY A 89 22.08 5.82 -7.19
C GLY A 89 21.75 7.31 -7.07
N SER A 90 21.54 7.96 -8.20
CA SER A 90 21.25 9.39 -8.27
C SER A 90 19.80 9.73 -7.91
N LYS A 91 19.53 11.03 -7.69
CA LYS A 91 18.16 11.54 -7.51
C LYS A 91 17.28 11.25 -8.73
N ARG A 92 17.85 11.28 -9.94
CA ARG A 92 17.14 10.98 -11.20
C ARG A 92 16.79 9.50 -11.28
N GLY A 93 17.75 8.62 -10.96
CA GLY A 93 17.52 7.17 -10.85
C GLY A 93 16.40 6.84 -9.87
N ALA A 94 16.40 7.44 -8.68
CA ALA A 94 15.32 7.25 -7.70
C ALA A 94 13.95 7.72 -8.23
N ALA A 95 13.88 8.87 -8.90
CA ALA A 95 12.61 9.38 -9.45
C ALA A 95 12.07 8.49 -10.57
N LEU A 96 12.93 8.07 -11.50
CA LEU A 96 12.54 7.16 -12.57
C LEU A 96 12.23 5.75 -12.05
N ALA A 97 12.84 5.30 -10.95
CA ALA A 97 12.45 4.05 -10.29
C ALA A 97 11.01 4.09 -9.78
N ILE A 98 10.61 5.20 -9.15
CA ILE A 98 9.22 5.37 -8.68
C ILE A 98 8.26 5.32 -9.87
N LEU A 99 8.50 6.12 -10.92
CA LEU A 99 7.66 6.14 -12.12
C LEU A 99 7.62 4.78 -12.82
N GLY A 100 8.79 4.16 -12.99
CA GLY A 100 8.92 2.83 -13.58
C GLY A 100 8.14 1.80 -12.79
N SER A 101 8.13 1.87 -11.45
CA SER A 101 7.36 0.94 -10.62
C SER A 101 5.85 1.08 -10.79
N MET A 102 5.35 2.29 -11.02
CA MET A 102 3.93 2.53 -11.27
C MET A 102 3.53 1.96 -12.63
N VAL A 103 4.30 2.26 -13.68
CA VAL A 103 4.07 1.75 -15.03
C VAL A 103 4.19 0.22 -15.08
N GLY A 104 5.24 -0.32 -14.46
CA GLY A 104 5.48 -1.74 -14.36
C GLY A 104 4.37 -2.46 -13.60
N GLY A 105 3.92 -1.92 -12.46
CA GLY A 105 2.82 -2.51 -11.69
C GLY A 105 1.52 -2.60 -12.50
N VAL A 106 1.16 -1.53 -13.21
CA VAL A 106 -0.01 -1.52 -14.10
C VAL A 106 0.16 -2.51 -15.25
N ALA A 107 1.32 -2.52 -15.92
CA ALA A 107 1.60 -3.47 -16.99
C ALA A 107 1.54 -4.93 -16.51
N GLY A 108 2.03 -5.21 -15.30
CA GLY A 108 2.03 -6.53 -14.69
C GLY A 108 0.64 -7.14 -14.51
N ILE A 109 -0.37 -6.31 -14.23
CA ILE A 109 -1.78 -6.75 -14.15
C ILE A 109 -2.23 -7.34 -15.49
N PHE A 110 -1.94 -6.65 -16.59
CA PHE A 110 -2.32 -7.07 -17.94
C PHE A 110 -1.49 -8.27 -18.43
N VAL A 111 -0.19 -8.30 -18.11
CA VAL A 111 0.68 -9.44 -18.44
C VAL A 111 0.23 -10.71 -17.73
N ALA A 112 -0.38 -10.60 -16.56
CA ALA A 112 -0.88 -11.75 -15.81
C ALA A 112 -2.27 -12.26 -16.26
N VAL A 113 -2.98 -11.55 -17.15
CA VAL A 113 -4.33 -11.93 -17.65
C VAL A 113 -4.39 -13.35 -18.24
N PRO A 114 -3.39 -13.84 -19.00
CA PRO A 114 -3.44 -15.21 -19.56
C PRO A 114 -3.39 -16.33 -18.50
N ILE A 115 -3.01 -16.02 -17.26
CA ILE A 115 -2.90 -17.03 -16.19
C ILE A 115 -4.28 -17.17 -15.53
N PRO A 116 -4.93 -18.35 -15.59
CA PRO A 116 -6.31 -18.55 -15.14
C PRO A 116 -6.42 -18.73 -13.61
N ILE A 117 -5.72 -17.89 -12.85
CA ILE A 117 -5.79 -17.85 -11.38
C ILE A 117 -6.26 -16.45 -10.99
N PRO A 118 -7.58 -16.22 -10.85
CA PRO A 118 -8.13 -14.92 -10.51
C PRO A 118 -7.50 -14.38 -9.23
N LEU A 119 -7.36 -13.05 -9.17
CA LEU A 119 -6.76 -12.31 -8.06
C LEU A 119 -5.26 -12.56 -7.85
N VAL A 120 -4.82 -13.81 -7.67
CA VAL A 120 -3.42 -14.16 -7.39
C VAL A 120 -2.50 -13.79 -8.55
N ALA A 121 -2.86 -14.13 -9.78
CA ALA A 121 -2.02 -13.82 -10.93
C ALA A 121 -1.86 -12.31 -11.15
N PRO A 122 -2.94 -11.50 -11.19
CA PRO A 122 -2.83 -10.04 -11.25
C PRO A 122 -2.01 -9.43 -10.10
N LEU A 123 -2.17 -9.93 -8.86
CA LEU A 123 -1.42 -9.44 -7.70
C LEU A 123 0.08 -9.73 -7.84
N ALA A 124 0.44 -10.97 -8.18
CA ALA A 124 1.82 -11.36 -8.41
C ALA A 124 2.42 -10.59 -9.58
N GLY A 125 1.66 -10.40 -10.66
CA GLY A 125 2.04 -9.60 -11.81
C GLY A 125 2.35 -8.15 -11.42
N ALA A 126 1.42 -7.47 -10.76
CA ALA A 126 1.62 -6.09 -10.32
C ALA A 126 2.82 -5.94 -9.37
N PHE A 127 2.96 -6.85 -8.41
CA PHE A 127 4.04 -6.83 -7.44
C PHE A 127 5.42 -7.04 -8.10
N LEU A 128 5.56 -8.05 -8.95
CA LEU A 128 6.82 -8.37 -9.62
C LEU A 128 7.18 -7.34 -10.69
N PHE A 129 6.24 -6.98 -11.57
CA PHE A 129 6.50 -5.99 -12.60
C PHE A 129 6.64 -4.58 -12.04
N GLY A 130 6.03 -4.27 -10.89
CA GLY A 130 6.33 -3.04 -10.15
C GLY A 130 7.78 -2.99 -9.69
N GLY A 131 8.33 -4.11 -9.19
CA GLY A 131 9.76 -4.24 -8.91
C GLY A 131 10.62 -4.07 -10.16
N LEU A 132 10.31 -4.78 -11.24
CA LEU A 132 11.07 -4.72 -12.51
C LEU A 132 11.03 -3.32 -13.14
N GLY A 133 9.87 -2.66 -13.08
CA GLY A 133 9.70 -1.29 -13.49
C GLY A 133 10.59 -0.34 -12.67
N ALA A 134 10.71 -0.57 -11.36
CA ALA A 134 11.64 0.19 -10.52
C ALA A 134 13.11 -0.02 -10.93
N MET A 135 13.48 -1.26 -11.24
CA MET A 135 14.82 -1.60 -11.72
C MET A 135 15.17 -0.89 -13.02
N ILE A 136 14.31 -1.04 -14.03
CA ILE A 136 14.51 -0.43 -15.36
C ILE A 136 14.53 1.09 -15.24
N GLY A 137 13.59 1.67 -14.49
CA GLY A 137 13.55 3.12 -14.24
C GLY A 137 14.83 3.65 -13.59
N ALA A 138 15.32 2.96 -12.55
CA ALA A 138 16.58 3.33 -11.91
C ALA A 138 17.78 3.25 -12.87
N MET A 139 17.89 2.15 -13.63
CA MET A 139 18.95 1.96 -14.63
C MET A 139 18.94 3.08 -15.68
N LEU A 140 17.77 3.39 -16.24
CA LEU A 140 17.62 4.47 -17.22
C LEU A 140 18.05 5.83 -16.65
N GLY A 141 17.74 6.10 -15.39
CA GLY A 141 18.14 7.35 -14.74
C GLY A 141 19.63 7.46 -14.49
N GLU A 142 20.31 6.35 -14.22
CA GLU A 142 21.76 6.31 -14.07
C GLU A 142 22.49 6.41 -15.41
N ILE A 143 22.02 5.69 -16.43
CA ILE A 143 22.55 5.77 -17.81
C ILE A 143 22.38 7.18 -18.35
N TRP A 144 21.23 7.82 -18.13
CA TRP A 144 21.01 9.22 -18.53
C TRP A 144 21.94 10.19 -17.79
N LYS A 145 22.40 9.84 -16.60
CA LYS A 145 23.42 10.61 -15.87
C LYS A 145 24.86 10.33 -16.36
N GLY A 146 25.03 9.42 -17.32
CA GLY A 146 26.33 9.04 -17.88
C GLY A 146 27.09 8.02 -17.05
N ARG A 147 26.42 7.26 -16.17
CA ARG A 147 27.06 6.14 -15.48
C ARG A 147 27.19 4.95 -16.40
N ASP A 148 28.21 4.15 -16.13
CA ASP A 148 28.42 2.89 -16.82
C ASP A 148 27.25 1.91 -16.60
N PHE A 149 27.06 1.00 -17.55
CA PHE A 149 25.93 0.07 -17.56
C PHE A 149 25.99 -0.90 -16.39
N GLU A 150 27.16 -1.45 -16.06
CA GLU A 150 27.32 -2.40 -14.95
C GLU A 150 26.95 -1.76 -13.61
N ALA A 151 27.46 -0.54 -13.37
CA ALA A 151 27.10 0.24 -12.20
C ALA A 151 25.60 0.59 -12.13
N SER A 152 24.96 0.78 -13.28
CA SER A 152 23.52 1.08 -13.36
C SER A 152 22.67 -0.13 -13.00
N VAL A 153 23.10 -1.35 -13.38
CA VAL A 153 22.42 -2.61 -13.03
C VAL A 153 22.38 -2.82 -11.51
N ASP A 154 23.47 -2.52 -10.80
CA ASP A 154 23.53 -2.69 -9.34
C ASP A 154 22.59 -1.72 -8.60
N VAL A 155 22.48 -0.48 -9.11
CA VAL A 155 21.48 0.49 -8.64
C VAL A 155 20.06 -0.02 -8.94
N GLY A 156 19.83 -0.57 -10.13
CA GLY A 156 18.56 -1.18 -10.53
C GLY A 156 18.12 -2.33 -9.62
N LYS A 157 19.01 -3.29 -9.35
CA LYS A 157 18.73 -4.42 -8.43
C LYS A 157 18.37 -3.93 -7.03
N SER A 158 19.06 -2.88 -6.56
CA SER A 158 18.78 -2.31 -5.24
C SER A 158 17.44 -1.57 -5.21
N ALA A 159 17.04 -0.92 -6.31
CA ALA A 159 15.72 -0.32 -6.47
C ALA A 159 14.59 -1.38 -6.52
N PHE A 160 14.82 -2.50 -7.21
CA PHE A 160 13.90 -3.65 -7.27
C PHE A 160 13.54 -4.15 -5.86
N TRP A 161 14.56 -4.54 -5.09
CA TRP A 161 14.36 -5.07 -3.75
C TRP A 161 13.85 -4.00 -2.78
N GLY A 162 14.28 -2.75 -2.93
CA GLY A 162 13.74 -1.62 -2.18
C GLY A 162 12.22 -1.45 -2.41
N ARG A 163 11.76 -1.52 -3.66
CA ARG A 163 10.35 -1.43 -4.01
C ARG A 163 9.53 -2.59 -3.42
N MET A 164 10.02 -3.82 -3.56
CA MET A 164 9.33 -5.02 -3.05
C MET A 164 9.18 -5.01 -1.54
N MET A 165 10.28 -4.74 -0.81
CA MET A 165 10.24 -4.64 0.65
C MET A 165 9.36 -3.48 1.10
N GLY A 166 9.36 -2.37 0.36
CA GLY A 166 8.45 -1.24 0.59
C GLY A 166 6.98 -1.64 0.55
N THR A 167 6.54 -2.39 -0.47
CA THR A 167 5.15 -2.87 -0.55
C THR A 167 4.81 -3.80 0.62
N VAL A 168 5.72 -4.69 1.00
CA VAL A 168 5.51 -5.61 2.13
C VAL A 168 5.34 -4.83 3.43
N VAL A 169 6.22 -3.86 3.70
CA VAL A 169 6.12 -2.98 4.87
C VAL A 169 4.79 -2.23 4.87
N LYS A 170 4.40 -1.65 3.73
CA LYS A 170 3.10 -0.97 3.58
C LYS A 170 1.92 -1.89 3.86
N ALA A 171 1.96 -3.14 3.39
CA ALA A 171 0.95 -4.15 3.64
C ALA A 171 0.89 -4.54 5.12
N VAL A 172 2.02 -4.63 5.83
CA VAL A 172 2.06 -4.88 7.29
C VAL A 172 1.37 -3.74 8.04
N PHE A 173 1.65 -2.48 7.69
CA PHE A 173 0.94 -1.34 8.29
C PHE A 173 -0.57 -1.37 8.00
N GLY A 174 -0.96 -1.72 6.76
CA GLY A 174 -2.37 -1.90 6.41
C GLY A 174 -3.05 -3.03 7.18
N MET A 175 -2.33 -4.11 7.49
CA MET A 175 -2.84 -5.18 8.38
C MET A 175 -3.02 -4.66 9.81
N GLY A 176 -2.08 -3.85 10.30
CA GLY A 176 -2.22 -3.16 11.59
C GLY A 176 -3.46 -2.26 11.64
N MET A 177 -3.81 -1.60 10.52
CA MET A 177 -5.03 -0.79 10.42
C MET A 177 -6.31 -1.63 10.49
N LEU A 178 -6.34 -2.80 9.85
CA LEU A 178 -7.46 -3.75 9.93
C LEU A 178 -7.64 -4.24 11.38
N LEU A 179 -6.54 -4.60 12.04
CA LEU A 179 -6.56 -5.04 13.43
C LEU A 179 -7.01 -3.91 14.37
N LEU A 180 -6.52 -2.69 14.18
CA LEU A 180 -6.95 -1.53 14.97
C LEU A 180 -8.45 -1.26 14.79
N THR A 181 -8.96 -1.34 13.57
CA THR A 181 -10.41 -1.21 13.29
C THR A 181 -11.19 -2.31 14.00
N LEU A 182 -10.75 -3.57 13.89
CA LEU A 182 -11.39 -4.70 14.55
C LEU A 182 -11.42 -4.51 16.07
N LEU A 183 -10.29 -4.13 16.68
CA LEU A 183 -10.16 -3.89 18.11
C LEU A 183 -11.08 -2.74 18.56
N SER A 184 -11.24 -1.69 17.76
CA SER A 184 -12.16 -0.59 18.08
C SER A 184 -13.63 -1.00 18.15
N PHE A 185 -14.00 -2.21 17.74
CA PHE A 185 -15.35 -2.74 18.00
C PHE A 185 -15.50 -3.42 19.35
N PHE A 186 -14.43 -3.57 20.13
CA PHE A 186 -14.44 -4.23 21.44
C PHE A 186 -14.13 -3.29 22.61
N TYR A 187 -13.66 -2.06 22.37
CA TYR A 187 -13.21 -1.11 23.40
C TYR A 187 -13.78 0.28 23.23
#